data_AF-A0A432RWE9-F1
#
_entry.id   AF-A0A432RWE9-F1
#
_cell.length_a   1.000
_cell.length_b   1.000
_cell.length_c   1.000
_cell.angle_alpha   90.00
_cell.angle_beta   90.00
_cell.angle_gamma   90.00
#
_symmetry.space_group_name_H-M   'P 1'
#
loop_
_entity.id
_entity.type
_entity.pdbx_description
1 polymer ?
#
loop_
_entity_poly.entity_id
_entity_poly.type
_entity_poly.pdbx_seq_one_letter_code
_entity_poly.pdbx_strand_id
1 'polypeptide(L)'
;QFFESLGLPGFSAYLGMGWELIGGIALILGVYARFFAITLIPILLGSIVMVHGAAGFYFNNPNGGWEFPAFWALALTVFALAGDGKFALQPTLRHGG
;
A
#
# COMPACT_ATOMS: atom_id res chain seq x y z
N GLN A 1 -15.65 -10.32 -10.58
CA GLN A 1 -16.81 -10.45 -9.67
C GLN A 1 -16.73 -9.55 -8.44
N PHE A 2 -15.80 -9.73 -7.49
CA PHE A 2 -15.75 -8.86 -6.30
C PHE A 2 -15.53 -7.37 -6.63
N PHE A 3 -14.47 -7.01 -7.36
CA PHE A 3 -14.20 -5.60 -7.72
C PHE A 3 -15.31 -4.99 -8.60
N GLU A 4 -15.95 -5.79 -9.44
CA GLU A 4 -17.12 -5.34 -10.23
C GLU A 4 -18.32 -5.02 -9.33
N SER A 5 -18.51 -5.76 -8.23
CA SER A 5 -19.53 -5.41 -7.22
C SER A 5 -19.25 -4.10 -6.48
N LEU A 6 -18.00 -3.63 -6.50
CA LEU A 6 -17.59 -2.31 -5.99
C LEU A 6 -17.70 -1.20 -7.05
N GLY A 7 -18.18 -1.51 -8.26
CA GLY A 7 -18.24 -0.58 -9.39
C GLY A 7 -16.90 -0.35 -10.10
N LEU A 8 -15.88 -1.17 -9.82
CA LEU A 8 -14.57 -1.10 -10.46
C LEU A 8 -14.46 -2.08 -11.64
N PRO A 9 -13.62 -1.81 -12.65
CA PRO A 9 -13.33 -2.79 -13.68
C PRO A 9 -12.73 -4.08 -13.09
N GLY A 10 -13.19 -5.26 -13.52
CA GLY A 10 -12.73 -6.54 -12.95
C GLY A 10 -11.21 -6.74 -12.99
N PHE A 11 -10.52 -6.19 -14.01
CA PHE A 11 -9.07 -6.29 -14.13
C PHE A 11 -8.29 -5.48 -13.07
N SER A 12 -8.94 -4.49 -12.43
CA SER A 12 -8.29 -3.63 -11.42
C SER A 12 -7.84 -4.41 -10.18
N ALA A 13 -8.48 -5.55 -9.88
CA ALA A 13 -8.05 -6.47 -8.82
C ALA A 13 -6.62 -6.98 -9.06
N TYR A 14 -6.30 -7.34 -10.31
CA TYR A 14 -4.96 -7.83 -10.67
C TYR A 14 -3.93 -6.71 -10.68
N LEU A 15 -4.33 -5.48 -11.05
CA LEU A 15 -3.45 -4.32 -10.97
C LEU A 15 -3.09 -3.99 -9.51
N GLY A 16 -4.09 -3.97 -8.61
CA GLY A 16 -3.87 -3.76 -7.18
C GLY A 16 -2.94 -4.82 -6.61
N MET A 17 -3.29 -6.10 -6.79
CA MET A 17 -2.48 -7.22 -6.30
C MET A 17 -1.04 -7.23 -6.86
N GLY A 18 -0.89 -6.98 -8.16
CA GLY A 18 0.43 -6.89 -8.78
C GLY A 18 1.26 -5.73 -8.22
N TRP A 19 0.63 -4.57 -8.02
CA TRP A 19 1.30 -3.40 -7.46
C TRP A 19 1.69 -3.58 -6.00
N GLU A 20 0.83 -4.22 -5.19
CA GLU A 20 1.12 -4.57 -3.80
C GLU A 20 2.28 -5.56 -3.70
N LEU A 21 2.31 -6.58 -4.55
CA LEU A 21 3.39 -7.57 -4.56
C LEU A 21 4.72 -6.94 -5.00
N ILE A 22 4.73 -6.22 -6.13
CA ILE A 22 5.94 -5.55 -6.64
C ILE A 22 6.41 -4.51 -5.63
N GLY A 23 5.50 -3.72 -5.08
CA GLY A 23 5.79 -2.71 -4.09
C GLY A 23 6.33 -3.29 -2.79
N GLY A 24 5.76 -4.37 -2.28
CA GLY A 24 6.27 -5.08 -1.10
C GLY A 24 7.71 -5.58 -1.30
N ILE A 25 7.99 -6.20 -2.44
CA ILE A 25 9.35 -6.66 -2.79
C ILE A 25 10.31 -5.45 -2.91
N ALA A 26 9.87 -4.39 -3.57
CA ALA A 26 10.66 -3.17 -3.76
C ALA A 26 11.00 -2.48 -2.42
N LEU A 27 10.07 -2.46 -1.47
CA LEU A 27 10.28 -1.95 -0.11
C LEU A 27 11.34 -2.78 0.64
N ILE A 28 11.28 -4.11 0.55
CA ILE A 28 12.24 -5.01 1.21
C ILE A 28 13.65 -4.83 0.63
N LEU A 29 13.76 -4.78 -0.69
CA LEU A 29 15.04 -4.68 -1.40
C LEU A 29 15.61 -3.25 -1.41
N GLY A 30 14.82 -2.25 -1.02
CA GLY A 30 15.22 -0.86 -1.13
C GLY A 30 15.40 -0.42 -2.59
N VAL A 31 14.55 -0.91 -3.50
CA VAL A 31 14.54 -0.54 -4.92
C VAL A 31 13.39 0.44 -5.14
N TYR A 32 13.69 1.72 -5.35
CA TYR A 32 12.68 2.79 -5.43
C TYR A 32 11.68 2.77 -4.25
N ALA A 33 12.14 2.42 -3.05
CA ALA A 33 11.28 2.11 -1.92
C ALA A 33 10.40 3.28 -1.49
N ARG A 34 10.92 4.52 -1.49
CA ARG A 34 10.13 5.74 -1.22
C ARG A 34 9.02 5.92 -2.28
N PHE A 35 9.30 5.66 -3.55
CA PHE A 35 8.27 5.73 -4.60
C PHE A 35 7.16 4.69 -4.36
N PHE A 36 7.52 3.43 -4.07
CA PHE A 36 6.53 2.40 -3.79
C PHE A 36 5.75 2.68 -2.50
N ALA A 37 6.41 3.18 -1.45
CA ALA A 37 5.73 3.60 -0.22
C ALA A 37 4.63 4.63 -0.50
N ILE A 38 4.93 5.66 -1.31
CA ILE A 38 3.96 6.71 -1.66
C ILE A 38 2.81 6.14 -2.50
N THR A 39 3.10 5.31 -3.50
CA THR A 39 2.07 4.79 -4.41
C THR A 39 1.18 3.70 -3.80
N LEU A 40 1.65 3.00 -2.77
CA LEU A 40 0.85 2.02 -2.02
C LEU A 40 -0.16 2.68 -1.06
N ILE A 41 0.11 3.88 -0.55
CA ILE A 41 -0.80 4.62 0.34
C ILE A 41 -2.21 4.77 -0.27
N PRO A 42 -2.41 5.30 -1.49
CA PRO A 42 -3.75 5.44 -2.07
C PRO A 42 -4.45 4.10 -2.30
N ILE A 43 -3.72 3.00 -2.50
CA ILE A 43 -4.32 1.65 -2.59
C ILE A 43 -4.90 1.24 -1.23
N LEU A 44 -4.15 1.44 -0.15
CA LEU A 44 -4.62 1.15 1.20
C LEU A 44 -5.77 2.07 1.62
N LEU A 45 -5.72 3.36 1.29
CA LEU A 45 -6.85 4.27 1.55
C LEU A 45 -8.08 3.88 0.72
N GLY A 46 -7.88 3.45 -0.52
CA GLY A 46 -8.93 2.90 -1.37
C GLY A 46 -9.59 1.67 -0.75
N SER A 47 -8.81 0.72 -0.22
CA SER A 47 -9.35 -0.47 0.43
C SER A 47 -10.12 -0.15 1.72
N ILE A 48 -9.69 0.88 2.46
CA ILE A 48 -10.46 1.39 3.61
C ILE A 48 -11.82 1.90 3.14
N VAL A 49 -11.86 2.79 2.14
CA VAL A 49 -13.12 3.42 1.71
C VAL A 49 -14.06 2.41 1.04
N MET A 50 -13.52 1.51 0.22
CA MET A 50 -14.32 0.66 -0.67
C MET A 50 -14.63 -0.72 -0.08
N VAL A 51 -13.81 -1.24 0.83
CA VAL A 51 -13.92 -2.64 1.32
C VAL A 51 -14.17 -2.70 2.81
N HIS A 52 -13.32 -2.06 3.62
CA HIS A 52 -13.29 -2.28 5.07
C HIS A 52 -14.01 -1.21 5.91
N GLY A 53 -14.35 -0.07 5.32
CA GLY A 53 -14.89 1.09 6.05
C GLY A 53 -16.18 0.79 6.78
N ALA A 54 -17.11 0.06 6.13
CA ALA A 54 -18.38 -0.34 6.71
C ALA A 54 -18.24 -1.41 7.82
N ALA A 55 -17.13 -2.14 7.87
CA ALA A 55 -16.88 -3.16 8.88
C ALA A 55 -16.37 -2.57 10.21
N GLY A 56 -16.11 -1.26 10.29
CA GLY A 56 -15.57 -0.60 11.48
C GLY A 56 -14.06 -0.80 11.65
N PHE A 57 -13.51 -0.40 12.80
CA PHE A 57 -12.07 -0.33 12.98
C PHE A 57 -11.40 -1.71 13.08
N TYR A 58 -11.82 -2.54 14.04
CA TYR A 58 -11.05 -3.73 14.42
C TYR A 58 -11.02 -4.83 13.35
N PHE A 59 -9.84 -5.44 13.15
CA PHE A 59 -9.66 -6.52 12.18
C PHE A 59 -10.52 -7.76 12.45
N ASN A 60 -10.87 -8.02 13.71
CA ASN A 60 -11.72 -9.17 14.08
C ASN A 60 -13.23 -8.93 13.90
N ASN A 61 -13.63 -7.75 13.40
CA ASN A 61 -15.04 -7.52 13.04
C ASN A 61 -15.47 -8.41 11.88
N PRO A 62 -16.78 -8.70 11.73
CA PRO A 62 -17.30 -9.37 10.54
C PRO A 62 -16.86 -8.66 9.25
N ASN A 63 -16.34 -9.43 8.29
CA ASN A 63 -15.72 -8.95 7.03
C ASN A 63 -14.38 -8.22 7.16
N GLY A 64 -13.82 -8.14 8.37
CA GLY A 64 -12.52 -7.52 8.65
C GLY A 64 -12.56 -5.99 8.65
N GLY A 65 -12.24 -5.35 9.77
CA GLY A 65 -12.17 -3.90 9.86
C GLY A 65 -10.91 -3.29 9.23
N TRP A 66 -10.85 -1.96 9.24
CA TRP A 66 -9.82 -1.18 8.55
C TRP A 66 -8.51 -0.93 9.34
N GLU A 67 -8.36 -1.53 10.52
CA GLU A 67 -7.19 -1.42 11.42
C GLU A 67 -5.84 -1.61 10.69
N PHE A 68 -5.65 -2.74 10.00
CA PHE A 68 -4.39 -3.01 9.31
C PHE A 68 -4.15 -2.13 8.07
N PRO A 69 -5.14 -1.88 7.20
CA PRO A 69 -4.99 -0.90 6.13
C PRO A 69 -4.54 0.49 6.62
N ALA A 70 -5.12 0.99 7.71
CA ALA A 70 -4.72 2.28 8.29
C ALA A 70 -3.32 2.22 8.91
N PHE A 71 -3.00 1.15 9.64
CA PHE A 71 -1.66 0.95 10.18
C PHE A 71 -0.60 0.99 9.07
N TRP A 72 -0.82 0.24 7.99
CA TRP A 72 0.13 0.20 6.87
C TRP A 72 0.21 1.54 6.12
N ALA A 73 -0.91 2.24 5.93
CA ALA A 73 -0.87 3.57 5.31
C ALA A 73 -0.03 4.55 6.14
N LEU A 74 -0.16 4.50 7.47
CA LEU A 74 0.66 5.31 8.38
C LEU A 74 2.13 4.88 8.35
N ALA A 75 2.41 3.58 8.41
CA ALA A 75 3.78 3.06 8.36
C ALA A 75 4.48 3.46 7.05
N LEU A 76 3.79 3.36 5.91
CA LEU A 76 4.31 3.79 4.62
C LEU A 76 4.50 5.31 4.54
N THR A 77 3.64 6.09 5.19
CA THR A 77 3.82 7.54 5.28
C THR A 77 5.09 7.88 6.05
N VAL A 78 5.30 7.27 7.22
CA VAL A 78 6.53 7.42 8.00
C VAL A 78 7.75 6.98 7.20
N PHE A 79 7.67 5.83 6.52
CA PHE A 79 8.74 5.32 5.66
C PHE A 79 9.07 6.29 4.53
N ALA A 80 8.06 6.81 3.82
CA ALA A 80 8.25 7.77 2.74
C ALA A 80 8.95 9.04 3.23
N LEU A 81 8.57 9.56 4.41
CA LEU A 81 9.23 10.71 5.03
C LEU A 81 10.67 10.41 5.44
N ALA A 82 10.93 9.24 6.03
CA ALA A 82 12.27 8.79 6.41
C ALA A 82 13.21 8.58 5.21
N GLY A 83 12.69 8.11 4.07
CA GLY A 83 13.45 7.86 2.84
C GLY A 83 13.94 6.43 2.67
N ASP A 84 14.64 6.16 1.56
CA ASP A 84 15.00 4.80 1.12
C ASP A 84 15.99 4.07 2.06
N GLY A 85 16.67 4.80 2.95
CA GLY A 85 17.68 4.25 3.86
C GLY A 85 19.06 4.03 3.22
N LYS A 86 20.07 3.81 4.07
CA LYS A 86 21.49 3.68 3.65
C LYS A 86 21.77 2.42 2.83
N PHE A 87 20.99 1.36 3.02
CA PHE A 87 21.22 0.05 2.42
C PHE A 87 20.32 -0.25 1.21
N ALA A 88 19.67 0.78 0.66
CA ALA A 88 18.84 0.65 -0.53
C ALA A 88 19.68 0.13 -1.72
N LEU A 89 19.24 -0.97 -2.35
CA LEU A 89 19.90 -1.47 -3.57
C LEU A 89 19.82 -0.45 -4.72
N GLN A 90 18.71 0.29 -4.79
CA GLN A 90 18.51 1.35 -5.77
C GLN A 90 17.62 2.46 -5.19
N PRO A 91 18.20 3.52 -4.62
CA PRO A 91 17.42 4.58 -3.97
C PRO A 91 16.61 5.39 -4.98
N THR A 92 15.48 5.93 -4.52
CA THR A 92 14.56 6.77 -5.29
C THR A 92 15.19 8.11 -5.66
N LEU A 93 15.87 8.74 -4.69
CA LEU A 93 16.65 9.94 -4.93
C LEU A 93 18.13 9.60 -4.76
N ARG A 94 18.93 9.87 -5.80
CA ARG A 94 20.38 9.87 -5.65
C ARG A 94 20.75 11.02 -4.73
N HIS A 95 21.33 10.71 -3.58
CA HIS A 95 22.04 11.71 -2.81
C HIS A 95 23.22 12.13 -3.68
N GLY A 96 23.27 13.40 -4.08
CA GLY A 96 24.43 13.96 -4.77
C GLY A 96 25.66 13.72 -3.89
N GLY A 97 26.70 13.12 -4.48
CA GLY A 97 28.01 12.98 -3.83
C GLY A 97 28.66 14.33 -3.61
#